data_AF-A0A238VFZ4-F1
#
_entry.id   AF-A0A238VFZ4-F1
#
_cell.length_a   1.000
_cell.length_b   1.000
_cell.length_c   1.000
_cell.angle_alpha   90.00
_cell.angle_beta   90.00
_cell.angle_gamma   90.00
#
_symmetry.space_group_name_H-M   'P 1'
#
loop_
_entity.id
_entity.type
_entity.pdbx_description
1 polymer ?
#
loop_
_entity_poly.entity_id
_entity_poly.type
_entity_poly.pdbx_seq_one_letter_code
_entity_poly.pdbx_strand_id
1 'polypeptide(L)'
;MTSPSPKRDDTVTPLQREFDHVWNGFDRSQVREYLANLETTLERLIEDRDSARAQVSSLTEQLDSLRSENGQLQARVEELLVPPENLEDLDERMQRVGHLAYLQAEEITTRAQTAAEERWKETAQASIDLRERYRSLLKELDSQAQQLHAQHRAALEETRVEVQKLTTDAVRRREQLDAEEERKRRSIEQEFDASMAAQRSALEKYIADQQTASKNQAERRLSDAAEEARKRVADAQAEADRRIAEANSVLERLAALRNHARDKLNGADEILAGSEAAIEPLEEEQLPVPRAEDGEEAHGVSAAEGSSGVAGSTSAPDGHVQGTAARDTAGQDAAGGADDALPKRTPKQQTPPRQATVSARSGDEGTSSQ
;
A
#
# COMPACT_ATOMS: atom_id res chain seq x y z
N MET A 1 -84.54 -5.77 -44.95
CA MET A 1 -85.70 -5.34 -44.13
C MET A 1 -86.21 -6.56 -43.40
N THR A 2 -86.28 -6.52 -42.07
CA THR A 2 -86.58 -7.71 -41.25
C THR A 2 -88.06 -7.72 -40.90
N SER A 3 -88.84 -8.59 -41.55
CA SER A 3 -90.23 -8.82 -41.17
C SER A 3 -90.28 -9.37 -39.74
N PRO A 4 -91.10 -8.81 -38.83
CA PRO A 4 -91.23 -9.34 -37.49
C PRO A 4 -91.96 -10.68 -37.53
N SER A 5 -91.27 -11.77 -37.19
CA SER A 5 -91.95 -13.05 -36.97
C SER A 5 -93.03 -12.89 -35.90
N PRO A 6 -94.29 -13.29 -36.16
CA PRO A 6 -95.27 -13.38 -35.09
C PRO A 6 -94.75 -14.41 -34.08
N LYS A 7 -94.64 -14.01 -32.81
CA LYS A 7 -94.35 -14.95 -31.72
C LYS A 7 -95.51 -15.93 -31.69
N ARG A 8 -95.24 -17.20 -31.97
CA ARG A 8 -96.21 -18.27 -31.74
C ARG A 8 -96.31 -18.46 -30.24
N ASP A 9 -97.41 -17.98 -29.68
CA ASP A 9 -97.78 -18.30 -28.30
C ASP A 9 -98.30 -19.75 -28.29
N ASP A 10 -97.36 -20.70 -28.44
CA ASP A 10 -97.56 -22.16 -28.39
C ASP A 10 -97.86 -22.63 -26.95
N THR A 11 -98.65 -21.86 -26.20
CA THR A 11 -99.23 -22.27 -24.92
C THR A 11 -100.40 -23.20 -25.20
N VAL A 12 -100.09 -24.42 -25.66
CA VAL A 12 -101.04 -25.53 -25.69
C VAL A 12 -101.38 -25.86 -24.23
N THR A 13 -102.44 -25.24 -23.72
CA THR A 13 -102.91 -25.44 -22.36
C THR A 13 -103.24 -26.92 -22.18
N PRO A 14 -102.64 -27.62 -21.20
CA PRO A 14 -102.87 -29.05 -21.03
C PRO A 14 -104.33 -29.29 -20.65
N LEU A 15 -105.04 -30.03 -21.50
CA LEU A 15 -106.41 -30.46 -21.26
C LEU A 15 -106.47 -31.24 -19.94
N GLN A 16 -107.23 -30.73 -18.96
CA GLN A 16 -107.49 -31.47 -17.72
C GLN A 16 -108.24 -32.76 -18.06
N ARG A 17 -107.63 -33.90 -17.72
CA ARG A 17 -108.13 -35.25 -18.07
C ARG A 17 -109.01 -35.88 -16.98
N GLU A 18 -109.07 -35.26 -15.81
CA GLU A 18 -109.74 -35.79 -14.63
C GLU A 18 -110.63 -34.68 -14.06
N PHE A 19 -111.88 -35.04 -13.71
CA PHE A 19 -112.87 -34.14 -13.12
C PHE A 19 -113.19 -34.61 -11.71
N ASP A 20 -113.45 -33.68 -10.79
CA ASP A 20 -113.81 -34.03 -9.42
C ASP A 20 -115.19 -34.71 -9.37
N HIS A 21 -115.29 -35.75 -8.54
CA HIS A 21 -116.51 -36.53 -8.36
C HIS A 21 -117.27 -36.08 -7.11
N VAL A 22 -118.41 -35.41 -7.30
CA VAL A 22 -119.38 -35.09 -6.24
C VAL A 22 -120.33 -36.29 -6.07
N TRP A 23 -121.02 -36.44 -4.92
CA TRP A 23 -121.64 -37.69 -4.42
C TRP A 23 -122.55 -38.52 -5.37
N ASN A 24 -122.91 -38.06 -6.58
CA ASN A 24 -123.57 -38.84 -7.64
C ASN A 24 -123.14 -38.48 -9.08
N GLY A 25 -121.90 -38.00 -9.29
CA GLY A 25 -121.28 -37.84 -10.62
C GLY A 25 -120.17 -36.77 -10.67
N PHE A 26 -119.60 -36.54 -11.85
CA PHE A 26 -118.66 -35.43 -12.07
C PHE A 26 -119.31 -34.07 -11.81
N ASP A 27 -118.51 -33.10 -11.35
CA ASP A 27 -118.99 -31.73 -11.18
C ASP A 27 -119.43 -31.12 -12.52
N ARG A 28 -120.73 -30.80 -12.61
CA ARG A 28 -121.35 -30.22 -13.80
C ARG A 28 -120.83 -28.81 -14.11
N SER A 29 -120.25 -28.11 -13.14
CA SER A 29 -119.62 -26.81 -13.37
C SER A 29 -118.28 -27.00 -14.10
N GLN A 30 -117.38 -27.81 -13.54
CA GLN A 30 -116.09 -28.18 -14.14
C GLN A 30 -116.24 -28.75 -15.55
N VAL A 31 -117.18 -29.66 -15.79
CA VAL A 31 -117.39 -30.25 -17.13
C VAL A 31 -117.87 -29.22 -18.15
N ARG A 32 -118.71 -28.25 -17.75
CA ARG A 32 -119.15 -27.17 -18.65
C ARG A 32 -118.04 -26.17 -18.94
N GLU A 33 -117.26 -25.80 -17.93
CA GLU A 33 -116.09 -24.94 -18.09
C GLU A 33 -115.06 -25.61 -19.02
N TYR A 34 -114.81 -26.91 -18.85
CA TYR A 34 -113.95 -27.68 -19.75
C TYR A 34 -114.49 -27.76 -21.20
N LEU A 35 -115.79 -27.94 -21.39
CA LEU A 35 -116.39 -27.93 -22.74
C LEU A 35 -116.28 -26.55 -23.40
N ALA A 36 -116.52 -25.46 -22.67
CA ALA A 36 -116.32 -24.11 -23.19
C ALA A 36 -114.82 -23.83 -23.51
N ASN A 37 -113.91 -24.34 -22.67
CA ASN A 37 -112.47 -24.27 -22.92
C ASN A 37 -112.05 -25.13 -24.15
N LEU A 38 -112.72 -26.27 -24.40
CA LEU A 38 -112.51 -27.07 -25.61
C LEU A 38 -113.06 -26.37 -26.86
N GLU A 39 -114.26 -25.79 -26.80
CA GLU A 39 -114.88 -25.07 -27.91
C GLU A 39 -113.98 -23.90 -28.35
N THR A 40 -113.59 -23.04 -27.41
CA THR A 40 -112.64 -21.94 -27.65
C THR A 40 -111.26 -22.43 -28.15
N THR A 41 -110.77 -23.59 -27.68
CA THR A 41 -109.53 -24.18 -28.19
C THR A 41 -109.69 -24.68 -29.63
N LEU A 42 -110.84 -25.27 -29.99
CA LEU A 42 -111.12 -25.75 -31.35
C LEU A 42 -111.33 -24.59 -32.32
N GLU A 43 -112.01 -23.52 -31.91
CA GLU A 43 -112.13 -22.29 -32.69
C GLU A 43 -110.75 -21.71 -32.97
N ARG A 44 -109.91 -21.55 -31.94
CA ARG A 44 -108.51 -21.12 -32.12
C ARG A 44 -107.70 -22.04 -33.02
N LEU A 45 -107.82 -23.36 -32.89
CA LEU A 45 -107.12 -24.31 -33.79
C LEU A 45 -107.62 -24.24 -35.25
N ILE A 46 -108.89 -23.88 -35.47
CA ILE A 46 -109.45 -23.64 -36.80
C ILE A 46 -108.90 -22.34 -37.38
N GLU A 47 -108.85 -21.26 -36.59
CA GLU A 47 -108.21 -19.98 -36.96
C GLU A 47 -106.71 -20.14 -37.24
N ASP A 48 -105.97 -20.84 -36.39
CA ASP A 48 -104.55 -21.16 -36.57
C ASP A 48 -104.33 -22.00 -37.84
N ARG A 49 -105.16 -23.02 -38.08
CA ARG A 49 -105.12 -23.85 -39.30
C ARG A 49 -105.41 -23.05 -40.56
N ASP A 50 -106.43 -22.19 -40.53
CA ASP A 50 -106.87 -21.46 -41.71
C ASP A 50 -105.97 -20.24 -42.00
N SER A 51 -105.36 -19.64 -40.97
CA SER A 51 -104.25 -18.68 -41.13
C SER A 51 -102.99 -19.35 -41.68
N ALA A 52 -102.64 -20.57 -41.23
CA ALA A 52 -101.54 -21.33 -41.79
C ALA A 52 -101.80 -21.73 -43.26
N ARG A 53 -103.05 -22.08 -43.62
CA ARG A 53 -103.44 -22.32 -45.01
C ARG A 53 -103.32 -21.07 -45.87
N ALA A 54 -103.73 -19.91 -45.36
CA ALA A 54 -103.57 -18.62 -46.05
C ALA A 54 -102.09 -18.22 -46.21
N GLN A 55 -101.23 -18.53 -45.23
CA GLN A 55 -99.77 -18.37 -45.36
C GLN A 55 -99.20 -19.31 -46.43
N VAL A 56 -99.64 -20.58 -46.47
CA VAL A 56 -99.21 -21.53 -47.50
C VAL A 56 -99.66 -21.09 -48.89
N SER A 57 -100.92 -20.64 -49.07
CA SER A 57 -101.39 -20.16 -50.38
C SER A 57 -100.64 -18.91 -50.83
N SER A 58 -100.41 -17.96 -49.93
CA SER A 58 -99.58 -16.77 -50.19
C SER A 58 -98.15 -17.12 -50.60
N LEU A 59 -97.52 -18.10 -49.94
CA LEU A 59 -96.18 -18.56 -50.29
C LEU A 59 -96.15 -19.32 -51.62
N THR A 60 -97.20 -20.10 -51.97
CA THR A 60 -97.29 -20.73 -53.28
C THR A 60 -97.46 -19.71 -54.40
N GLU A 61 -98.29 -18.68 -54.21
CA GLU A 61 -98.44 -17.58 -55.18
C GLU A 61 -97.12 -16.83 -55.39
N GLN A 62 -96.38 -16.54 -54.30
CA GLN A 62 -95.04 -15.94 -54.39
C GLN A 62 -94.04 -16.85 -55.11
N LEU A 63 -94.03 -18.15 -54.83
CA LEU A 63 -93.15 -19.10 -55.51
C LEU A 63 -93.47 -19.22 -57.00
N ASP A 64 -94.75 -19.21 -57.38
CA ASP A 64 -95.15 -19.29 -58.78
C ASP A 64 -94.92 -17.97 -59.52
N SER A 65 -95.04 -16.81 -58.85
CA SER A 65 -94.56 -15.52 -59.38
C SER A 65 -93.06 -15.58 -59.66
N LEU A 66 -92.25 -15.93 -58.66
CA LEU A 66 -90.79 -16.03 -58.79
C LEU A 66 -90.36 -17.09 -59.82
N ARG A 67 -91.11 -18.18 -59.99
CA ARG A 67 -90.87 -19.16 -61.07
C ARG A 67 -91.18 -18.56 -62.44
N SER A 68 -92.27 -17.82 -62.58
CA SER A 68 -92.62 -17.16 -63.84
C SER A 68 -91.61 -16.07 -64.21
N GLU A 69 -91.12 -15.31 -63.22
CA GLU A 69 -90.07 -14.31 -63.37
C GLU A 69 -88.73 -14.97 -63.75
N ASN A 70 -88.33 -16.06 -63.09
CA ASN A 70 -87.14 -16.81 -63.49
C ASN A 70 -87.26 -17.37 -64.91
N GLY A 71 -88.44 -17.87 -65.32
CA GLY A 71 -88.70 -18.32 -66.68
C GLY A 71 -88.59 -17.19 -67.71
N GLN A 72 -89.12 -16.00 -67.39
CA GLN A 72 -88.98 -14.79 -68.24
C GLN A 72 -87.52 -14.32 -68.34
N LEU A 73 -86.79 -14.32 -67.23
CA LEU A 73 -85.36 -13.98 -67.20
C LEU A 73 -84.52 -15.00 -67.97
N GLN A 74 -84.82 -16.30 -67.86
CA GLN A 74 -84.17 -17.36 -68.63
C GLN A 74 -84.45 -17.21 -70.14
N ALA A 75 -85.71 -17.02 -70.54
CA ALA A 75 -86.06 -16.78 -71.93
C ALA A 75 -85.37 -15.52 -72.49
N ARG A 76 -85.28 -14.44 -71.70
CA ARG A 76 -84.55 -13.23 -72.11
C ARG A 76 -83.04 -13.44 -72.19
N VAL A 77 -82.46 -14.30 -71.35
CA VAL A 77 -81.05 -14.72 -71.47
C VAL A 77 -80.84 -15.57 -72.72
N GLU A 78 -81.72 -16.52 -73.02
CA GLU A 78 -81.67 -17.32 -74.25
C GLU A 78 -81.77 -16.43 -75.50
N GLU A 79 -82.68 -15.45 -75.50
CA GLU A 79 -82.78 -14.42 -76.55
C GLU A 79 -81.48 -13.63 -76.71
N LEU A 80 -80.81 -13.25 -75.62
CA LEU A 80 -79.52 -12.55 -75.63
C LEU A 80 -78.32 -13.45 -76.04
N LEU A 81 -78.48 -14.78 -75.99
CA LEU A 81 -77.49 -15.74 -76.49
C LEU A 81 -77.58 -15.93 -78.01
N VAL A 82 -78.73 -15.64 -78.63
CA VAL A 82 -78.87 -15.61 -80.10
C VAL A 82 -78.01 -14.46 -80.67
N PRO A 83 -77.28 -14.67 -81.78
CA PRO A 83 -76.60 -13.59 -82.49
C PRO A 83 -77.61 -12.53 -82.98
N PRO A 84 -77.36 -11.22 -82.80
CA PRO A 84 -78.32 -10.19 -83.16
C PRO A 84 -78.52 -10.10 -84.68
N GLU A 85 -79.78 -10.05 -85.12
CA GLU A 85 -80.15 -9.87 -86.52
C GLU A 85 -80.22 -8.38 -86.93
N ASN A 86 -80.35 -7.46 -85.95
CA ASN A 86 -80.43 -6.00 -86.18
C ASN A 86 -79.22 -5.25 -85.59
N LEU A 87 -78.98 -4.03 -86.11
CA LEU A 87 -77.89 -3.15 -85.66
C LEU A 87 -78.18 -2.50 -84.29
N GLU A 88 -79.44 -2.18 -83.99
CA GLU A 88 -79.85 -1.52 -82.74
C GLU A 88 -79.63 -2.43 -81.52
N ASP A 89 -79.91 -3.73 -81.66
CA ASP A 89 -79.66 -4.77 -80.65
C ASP A 89 -78.15 -4.90 -80.30
N LEU A 90 -77.29 -4.68 -81.29
CA LEU A 90 -75.83 -4.69 -81.11
C LEU A 90 -75.37 -3.49 -80.28
N ASP A 91 -75.87 -2.29 -80.56
CA ASP A 91 -75.53 -1.08 -79.81
C ASP A 91 -76.00 -1.16 -78.35
N GLU A 92 -77.23 -1.62 -78.10
CA GLU A 92 -77.69 -1.85 -76.72
C GLU A 92 -76.84 -2.90 -75.99
N ARG A 93 -76.47 -3.99 -76.67
CA ARG A 93 -75.62 -5.04 -76.08
C ARG A 93 -74.22 -4.49 -75.78
N MET A 94 -73.64 -3.69 -76.66
CA MET A 94 -72.34 -3.05 -76.45
C MET A 94 -72.39 -2.05 -75.28
N GLN A 95 -73.48 -1.28 -75.13
CA GLN A 95 -73.70 -0.40 -73.97
C GLN A 95 -73.84 -1.21 -72.67
N ARG A 96 -74.62 -2.30 -72.66
CA ARG A 96 -74.77 -3.19 -71.49
C ARG A 96 -73.45 -3.86 -71.10
N VAL A 97 -72.68 -4.37 -72.07
CA VAL A 97 -71.35 -4.97 -71.83
C VAL A 97 -70.36 -3.92 -71.33
N GLY A 98 -70.37 -2.71 -71.89
CA GLY A 98 -69.57 -1.59 -71.39
C GLY A 98 -69.90 -1.25 -69.94
N HIS A 99 -71.18 -1.12 -69.61
CA HIS A 99 -71.62 -0.84 -68.24
C HIS A 99 -71.23 -1.95 -67.24
N LEU A 100 -71.41 -3.22 -67.61
CA LEU A 100 -70.96 -4.35 -66.81
C LEU A 100 -69.43 -4.36 -66.61
N ALA A 101 -68.66 -4.03 -67.65
CA ALA A 101 -67.21 -3.92 -67.55
C ALA A 101 -66.76 -2.76 -66.64
N TYR A 102 -67.48 -1.62 -66.64
CA TYR A 102 -67.25 -0.53 -65.68
C TYR A 102 -67.56 -0.97 -64.24
N LEU A 103 -68.70 -1.60 -63.99
CA LEU A 103 -69.06 -2.12 -62.65
C LEU A 103 -68.04 -3.17 -62.17
N GLN A 104 -67.57 -4.05 -63.05
CA GLN A 104 -66.53 -5.04 -62.73
C GLN A 104 -65.18 -4.36 -62.44
N ALA A 105 -64.83 -3.28 -63.16
CA ALA A 105 -63.63 -2.50 -62.87
C ALA A 105 -63.73 -1.76 -61.52
N GLU A 106 -64.90 -1.24 -61.16
CA GLU A 106 -65.18 -0.66 -59.84
C GLU A 106 -65.08 -1.71 -58.73
N GLU A 107 -65.61 -2.92 -58.92
CA GLU A 107 -65.44 -4.03 -57.96
C GLU A 107 -63.97 -4.44 -57.80
N ILE A 108 -63.23 -4.60 -58.90
CA ILE A 108 -61.81 -4.96 -58.87
C ILE A 108 -60.98 -3.87 -58.19
N THR A 109 -61.25 -2.59 -58.48
CA THR A 109 -60.49 -1.47 -57.89
C THR A 109 -60.81 -1.28 -56.42
N THR A 110 -62.08 -1.34 -56.01
CA THR A 110 -62.46 -1.28 -54.58
C THR A 110 -61.90 -2.47 -53.80
N ARG A 111 -61.98 -3.70 -54.33
CA ARG A 111 -61.36 -4.88 -53.71
C ARG A 111 -59.83 -4.79 -53.65
N ALA A 112 -59.18 -4.21 -54.65
CA ALA A 112 -57.74 -3.96 -54.63
C ALA A 112 -57.36 -2.88 -53.60
N GLN A 113 -58.18 -1.85 -53.43
CA GLN A 113 -58.01 -0.81 -52.43
C GLN A 113 -58.18 -1.35 -51.01
N THR A 114 -59.22 -2.13 -50.72
CA THR A 114 -59.41 -2.73 -49.38
C THR A 114 -58.27 -3.70 -49.04
N ALA A 115 -57.87 -4.56 -49.98
CA ALA A 115 -56.73 -5.44 -49.79
C ALA A 115 -55.41 -4.66 -49.59
N ALA A 116 -55.19 -3.56 -50.32
CA ALA A 116 -54.03 -2.71 -50.12
C ALA A 116 -54.06 -2.05 -48.73
N GLU A 117 -55.19 -1.50 -48.30
CA GLU A 117 -55.35 -0.92 -46.97
C GLU A 117 -55.12 -1.93 -45.84
N GLU A 118 -55.61 -3.17 -45.97
CA GLU A 118 -55.37 -4.25 -45.02
C GLU A 118 -53.86 -4.54 -44.91
N ARG A 119 -53.16 -4.72 -46.04
CA ARG A 119 -51.70 -4.90 -46.04
C ARG A 119 -50.95 -3.69 -45.50
N TRP A 120 -51.44 -2.47 -45.72
CA TRP A 120 -50.85 -1.25 -45.13
C TRP A 120 -51.06 -1.21 -43.62
N LYS A 121 -52.22 -1.62 -43.10
CA LYS A 121 -52.49 -1.73 -41.65
C LYS A 121 -51.60 -2.80 -41.01
N GLU A 122 -51.50 -3.99 -41.60
CA GLU A 122 -50.61 -5.07 -41.15
C GLU A 122 -49.14 -4.64 -41.11
N THR A 123 -48.62 -4.05 -42.20
CA THR A 123 -47.21 -3.61 -42.27
C THR A 123 -46.93 -2.42 -41.35
N ALA A 124 -47.88 -1.50 -41.18
CA ALA A 124 -47.77 -0.43 -40.19
C ALA A 124 -47.68 -0.99 -38.76
N GLN A 125 -48.57 -1.93 -38.39
CA GLN A 125 -48.54 -2.61 -37.09
C GLN A 125 -47.22 -3.36 -36.87
N ALA A 126 -46.79 -4.19 -37.82
CA ALA A 126 -45.50 -4.90 -37.73
C ALA A 126 -44.32 -3.93 -37.55
N SER A 127 -44.37 -2.73 -38.16
CA SER A 127 -43.35 -1.70 -37.97
C SER A 127 -43.41 -1.03 -36.59
N ILE A 128 -44.59 -0.95 -35.96
CA ILE A 128 -44.77 -0.42 -34.59
C ILE A 128 -44.21 -1.45 -33.60
N ASP A 129 -44.67 -2.71 -33.69
CA ASP A 129 -44.18 -3.83 -32.87
C ASP A 129 -42.65 -3.95 -32.90
N LEU A 130 -42.05 -3.81 -34.08
CA LEU A 130 -40.60 -3.87 -34.24
C LEU A 130 -39.90 -2.68 -33.54
N ARG A 131 -40.44 -1.47 -33.64
CA ARG A 131 -39.91 -0.29 -32.91
C ARG A 131 -40.06 -0.44 -31.40
N GLU A 132 -41.16 -1.03 -30.93
CA GLU A 132 -41.37 -1.29 -29.50
C GLU A 132 -40.39 -2.32 -28.96
N ARG A 133 -40.13 -3.42 -29.70
CA ARG A 133 -39.11 -4.42 -29.37
C ARG A 133 -37.70 -3.83 -29.37
N TYR A 134 -37.35 -2.98 -30.33
CA TYR A 134 -36.06 -2.26 -30.29
C TYR A 134 -35.99 -1.28 -29.11
N ARG A 135 -37.10 -0.63 -28.74
CA ARG A 135 -37.16 0.27 -27.59
C ARG A 135 -37.06 -0.47 -26.25
N SER A 136 -37.59 -1.68 -26.12
CA SER A 136 -37.38 -2.52 -24.93
C SER A 136 -35.94 -3.01 -24.85
N LEU A 137 -35.38 -3.51 -25.97
CA LEU A 137 -33.99 -3.96 -26.04
C LEU A 137 -32.98 -2.84 -25.71
N LEU A 138 -33.22 -1.61 -26.20
CA LEU A 138 -32.39 -0.45 -25.85
C LEU A 138 -32.47 -0.12 -24.35
N LYS A 139 -33.67 -0.15 -23.74
CA LYS A 139 -33.83 0.03 -22.29
C LYS A 139 -33.13 -1.05 -21.47
N GLU A 140 -33.18 -2.30 -21.94
CA GLU A 140 -32.49 -3.43 -21.30
C GLU A 140 -30.97 -3.22 -21.35
N LEU A 141 -30.42 -2.85 -22.51
CA LEU A 141 -29.00 -2.53 -22.69
C LEU A 141 -28.58 -1.33 -21.80
N ASP A 142 -29.35 -0.24 -21.80
CA ASP A 142 -29.12 0.91 -20.91
C ASP A 142 -29.12 0.50 -19.44
N SER A 143 -30.05 -0.38 -19.02
CA SER A 143 -30.11 -0.88 -17.65
C SER A 143 -28.91 -1.75 -17.28
N GLN A 144 -28.43 -2.60 -18.20
CA GLN A 144 -27.22 -3.40 -18.02
C GLN A 144 -25.97 -2.53 -17.95
N ALA A 145 -25.85 -1.52 -18.82
CA ALA A 145 -24.74 -0.55 -18.78
C ALA A 145 -24.72 0.23 -17.46
N GLN A 146 -25.88 0.66 -16.96
CA GLN A 146 -25.99 1.32 -15.65
C GLN A 146 -25.61 0.37 -14.50
N GLN A 147 -26.03 -0.89 -14.54
CA GLN A 147 -25.66 -1.90 -13.54
C GLN A 147 -24.15 -2.18 -13.53
N LEU A 148 -23.53 -2.38 -14.70
CA LEU A 148 -22.08 -2.56 -14.82
C LEU A 148 -21.32 -1.32 -14.32
N HIS A 149 -21.76 -0.11 -14.69
CA HIS A 149 -21.16 1.12 -14.18
C HIS A 149 -21.30 1.27 -12.66
N ALA A 150 -22.42 0.86 -12.07
CA ALA A 150 -22.61 0.86 -10.62
C ALA A 150 -21.69 -0.16 -9.93
N GLN A 151 -21.58 -1.38 -10.48
CA GLN A 151 -20.67 -2.43 -9.98
C GLN A 151 -19.20 -2.00 -10.07
N HIS A 152 -18.76 -1.45 -11.20
CA HIS A 152 -17.41 -0.93 -11.36
C HIS A 152 -17.10 0.22 -10.40
N ARG A 153 -18.04 1.15 -10.18
CA ARG A 153 -17.88 2.20 -9.16
C ARG A 153 -17.78 1.62 -7.76
N ALA A 154 -18.64 0.69 -7.39
CA ALA A 154 -18.60 0.04 -6.08
C ALA A 154 -17.25 -0.65 -5.82
N ALA A 155 -16.75 -1.44 -6.78
CA ALA A 155 -15.44 -2.08 -6.69
C ALA A 155 -14.27 -1.07 -6.63
N LEU A 156 -14.38 0.06 -7.32
CA LEU A 156 -13.39 1.14 -7.24
C LEU A 156 -13.42 1.88 -5.89
N GLU A 157 -14.59 2.09 -5.28
CA GLU A 157 -14.65 2.66 -3.92
C GLU A 157 -14.16 1.66 -2.86
N GLU A 158 -14.48 0.38 -2.98
CA GLU A 158 -13.99 -0.68 -2.10
C GLU A 158 -12.45 -0.74 -2.13
N THR A 159 -11.86 -0.86 -3.32
CA THR A 159 -10.39 -0.89 -3.48
C THR A 159 -9.72 0.42 -3.05
N ARG A 160 -10.37 1.59 -3.21
CA ARG A 160 -9.88 2.87 -2.64
C ARG A 160 -9.86 2.84 -1.12
N VAL A 161 -10.92 2.35 -0.49
CA VAL A 161 -11.01 2.22 0.97
C VAL A 161 -9.97 1.22 1.50
N GLU A 162 -9.73 0.11 0.80
CA GLU A 162 -8.67 -0.85 1.14
C GLU A 162 -7.27 -0.24 1.01
N VAL A 163 -6.99 0.46 -0.09
CA VAL A 163 -5.69 1.15 -0.29
C VAL A 163 -5.49 2.24 0.77
N GLN A 164 -6.52 3.00 1.14
CA GLN A 164 -6.46 3.97 2.23
C GLN A 164 -6.19 3.31 3.59
N LYS A 165 -6.85 2.20 3.91
CA LYS A 165 -6.55 1.42 5.13
C LYS A 165 -5.10 0.96 5.11
N LEU A 166 -4.66 0.33 4.02
CA LEU A 166 -3.29 -0.19 3.89
C LEU A 166 -2.22 0.92 3.99
N THR A 167 -2.44 2.10 3.43
CA THR A 167 -1.50 3.23 3.57
C THR A 167 -1.50 3.79 4.98
N THR A 168 -2.65 3.97 5.63
CA THR A 168 -2.69 4.42 7.04
C THR A 168 -2.04 3.43 7.99
N ASP A 169 -2.24 2.11 7.79
CA ASP A 169 -1.60 1.08 8.60
C ASP A 169 -0.10 0.92 8.28
N ALA A 170 0.33 1.19 7.03
CA ALA A 170 1.76 1.24 6.69
C ALA A 170 2.46 2.44 7.36
N VAL A 171 1.82 3.61 7.40
CA VAL A 171 2.33 4.79 8.13
C VAL A 171 2.43 4.49 9.63
N ARG A 172 1.36 3.97 10.25
CA ARG A 172 1.37 3.58 11.67
C ARG A 172 2.47 2.57 12.01
N ARG A 173 2.68 1.55 11.17
CA ARG A 173 3.76 0.56 11.38
C ARG A 173 5.15 1.20 11.28
N ARG A 174 5.35 2.17 10.37
CA ARG A 174 6.61 2.92 10.30
C ARG A 174 6.83 3.75 11.56
N GLU A 175 5.84 4.54 11.98
CA GLU A 175 5.90 5.32 13.22
C GLU A 175 6.19 4.46 14.46
N GLN A 176 5.59 3.26 14.53
CA GLN A 176 5.88 2.29 15.60
C GLN A 176 7.32 1.80 15.58
N LEU A 177 7.83 1.37 14.42
CA LEU A 177 9.22 0.92 14.28
C LEU A 177 10.21 2.05 14.54
N ASP A 178 9.97 3.25 14.02
CA ASP A 178 10.80 4.44 14.24
C ASP A 178 10.85 4.78 15.75
N ALA A 179 9.71 4.72 16.45
CA ALA A 179 9.65 4.94 17.91
C ALA A 179 10.33 3.81 18.72
N GLU A 180 10.31 2.56 18.25
CA GLU A 180 11.06 1.45 18.86
C GLU A 180 12.59 1.61 18.66
N GLU A 181 13.02 1.99 17.46
CA GLU A 181 14.43 2.26 17.17
C GLU A 181 14.96 3.50 17.91
N GLU A 182 14.15 4.56 18.07
CA GLU A 182 14.50 5.69 18.94
C GLU A 182 14.71 5.25 20.41
N ARG A 183 13.86 4.36 20.93
CA ARG A 183 14.00 3.83 22.30
C ARG A 183 15.29 3.01 22.44
N LYS A 184 15.60 2.15 21.46
CA LYS A 184 16.84 1.37 21.41
C LYS A 184 18.08 2.26 21.32
N ARG A 185 18.05 3.31 20.49
CA ARG A 185 19.15 4.29 20.41
C ARG A 185 19.38 4.98 21.76
N ARG A 186 18.31 5.48 22.40
CA ARG A 186 18.40 6.12 23.72
C ARG A 186 18.90 5.18 24.81
N SER A 187 18.53 3.89 24.80
CA SER A 187 19.07 2.93 25.78
C SER A 187 20.55 2.63 25.52
N ILE A 188 20.96 2.48 24.25
CA ILE A 188 22.38 2.29 23.88
C ILE A 188 23.21 3.53 24.25
N GLU A 189 22.71 4.74 24.01
CA GLU A 189 23.34 6.00 24.43
C GLU A 189 23.52 6.06 25.95
N GLN A 190 22.48 5.72 26.72
CA GLN A 190 22.53 5.68 28.19
C GLN A 190 23.49 4.62 28.73
N GLU A 191 23.48 3.42 28.15
CA GLU A 191 24.41 2.33 28.51
C GLU A 191 25.86 2.69 28.16
N PHE A 192 26.07 3.30 26.99
CA PHE A 192 27.39 3.79 26.57
C PHE A 192 27.90 4.89 27.51
N ASP A 193 27.11 5.94 27.77
CA ASP A 193 27.47 7.03 28.67
C ASP A 193 27.75 6.52 30.10
N ALA A 194 26.93 5.59 30.61
CA ALA A 194 27.17 4.95 31.90
C ALA A 194 28.47 4.15 31.91
N SER A 195 28.75 3.37 30.86
CA SER A 195 29.99 2.60 30.74
C SER A 195 31.23 3.51 30.62
N MET A 196 31.13 4.61 29.88
CA MET A 196 32.21 5.59 29.70
C MET A 196 32.44 6.41 30.98
N ALA A 197 31.38 6.77 31.71
CA ALA A 197 31.50 7.41 33.02
C ALA A 197 32.14 6.47 34.05
N ALA A 198 31.76 5.18 34.04
CA ALA A 198 32.41 4.17 34.88
C ALA A 198 33.91 4.02 34.55
N GLN A 199 34.27 3.88 33.27
CA GLN A 199 35.66 3.82 32.81
C GLN A 199 36.46 5.07 33.17
N ARG A 200 35.91 6.27 32.94
CA ARG A 200 36.55 7.55 33.35
C ARG A 200 36.80 7.58 34.86
N SER A 201 35.79 7.26 35.67
CA SER A 201 35.95 7.23 37.14
C SER A 201 36.97 6.17 37.62
N ALA A 202 37.14 5.07 36.89
CA ALA A 202 38.14 4.04 37.19
C ALA A 202 39.55 4.51 36.82
N LEU A 203 39.72 5.18 35.68
CA LEU A 203 40.99 5.80 35.28
C LEU A 203 41.38 6.97 36.20
N GLU A 204 40.42 7.80 36.61
CA GLU A 204 40.62 8.88 37.58
C GLU A 204 41.09 8.33 38.93
N LYS A 205 40.45 7.26 39.44
CA LYS A 205 40.90 6.54 40.64
C LYS A 205 42.32 5.99 40.46
N TYR A 206 42.61 5.32 39.35
CA TYR A 206 43.95 4.78 39.08
C TYR A 206 45.03 5.87 39.03
N ILE A 207 44.73 7.02 38.42
CA ILE A 207 45.63 8.18 38.41
C ILE A 207 45.80 8.77 39.81
N ALA A 208 44.72 8.88 40.60
CA ALA A 208 44.79 9.33 41.99
C ALA A 208 45.60 8.36 42.89
N ASP A 209 45.44 7.05 42.70
CA ASP A 209 46.18 6.01 43.39
C ASP A 209 47.67 6.04 42.99
N GLN A 210 48.00 6.24 41.71
CA GLN A 210 49.38 6.46 41.27
C GLN A 210 49.97 7.77 41.82
N GLN A 211 49.21 8.87 41.84
CA GLN A 211 49.65 10.16 42.38
C GLN A 211 49.88 10.10 43.90
N THR A 212 49.03 9.41 44.65
CA THR A 212 49.22 9.20 46.09
C THR A 212 50.37 8.24 46.37
N ALA A 213 50.50 7.14 45.63
CA ALA A 213 51.64 6.22 45.75
C ALA A 213 52.98 6.90 45.44
N SER A 214 53.04 7.71 44.37
CA SER A 214 54.25 8.44 44.00
C SER A 214 54.58 9.58 44.96
N LYS A 215 53.58 10.32 45.49
CA LYS A 215 53.78 11.27 46.60
C LYS A 215 54.33 10.58 47.84
N ASN A 216 53.70 9.49 48.29
CA ASN A 216 54.16 8.70 49.43
C ASN A 216 55.58 8.14 49.22
N GLN A 217 55.95 7.75 48.00
CA GLN A 217 57.31 7.30 47.68
C GLN A 217 58.32 8.46 47.65
N ALA A 218 57.93 9.63 47.14
CA ALA A 218 58.76 10.83 47.17
C ALA A 218 58.97 11.33 48.60
N GLU A 219 57.93 11.36 49.42
CA GLU A 219 57.99 11.70 50.85
C GLU A 219 58.90 10.73 51.62
N ARG A 220 58.82 9.42 51.37
CA ARG A 220 59.77 8.44 51.94
C ARG A 220 61.21 8.71 51.52
N ARG A 221 61.46 8.91 50.22
CA ARG A 221 62.82 9.25 49.74
C ARG A 221 63.33 10.56 50.34
N LEU A 222 62.46 11.54 50.57
CA LEU A 222 62.80 12.79 51.23
C LEU A 222 63.04 12.61 52.73
N SER A 223 62.28 11.76 53.43
CA SER A 223 62.55 11.45 54.85
C SER A 223 63.85 10.68 55.00
N ASP A 224 64.09 9.67 54.17
CA ASP A 224 65.29 8.85 54.18
C ASP A 224 66.53 9.73 53.87
N ALA A 225 66.47 10.55 52.82
CA ALA A 225 67.54 11.48 52.47
C ALA A 225 67.75 12.57 53.54
N ALA A 226 66.68 13.05 54.19
CA ALA A 226 66.80 14.01 55.29
C ALA A 226 67.39 13.36 56.56
N GLU A 227 67.08 12.10 56.84
CA GLU A 227 67.72 11.33 57.92
C GLU A 227 69.20 11.08 57.62
N GLU A 228 69.56 10.68 56.39
CA GLU A 228 70.96 10.54 56.02
C GLU A 228 71.71 11.88 56.02
N ALA A 229 71.08 12.98 55.58
CA ALA A 229 71.68 14.30 55.66
C ALA A 229 71.90 14.73 57.11
N ARG A 230 70.93 14.47 58.01
CA ARG A 230 71.09 14.68 59.46
C ARG A 230 72.22 13.83 60.04
N LYS A 231 72.34 12.55 59.64
CA LYS A 231 73.46 11.67 60.03
C LYS A 231 74.79 12.23 59.56
N ARG A 232 74.95 12.54 58.26
CA ARG A 232 76.17 13.14 57.69
C ARG A 232 76.55 14.47 58.35
N VAL A 233 75.57 15.33 58.67
CA VAL A 233 75.83 16.57 59.40
C VAL A 233 76.26 16.30 60.84
N ALA A 234 75.62 15.37 61.55
CA ALA A 234 76.01 14.98 62.91
C ALA A 234 77.40 14.31 62.95
N ASP A 235 77.72 13.46 61.98
CA ASP A 235 79.04 12.82 61.83
C ASP A 235 80.11 13.87 61.52
N ALA A 236 79.84 14.79 60.59
CA ALA A 236 80.76 15.88 60.26
C ALA A 236 80.93 16.88 61.41
N GLN A 237 79.89 17.14 62.21
CA GLN A 237 79.97 17.90 63.45
C GLN A 237 80.83 17.16 64.48
N ALA A 238 80.61 15.86 64.69
CA ALA A 238 81.43 15.05 65.59
C ALA A 238 82.89 14.96 65.14
N GLU A 239 83.18 14.93 63.84
CA GLU A 239 84.54 15.05 63.31
C GLU A 239 85.14 16.46 63.51
N ALA A 240 84.35 17.52 63.30
CA ALA A 240 84.80 18.88 63.54
C ALA A 240 85.12 19.09 65.03
N ASP A 241 84.26 18.62 65.92
CA ASP A 241 84.45 18.66 67.39
C ASP A 241 85.68 17.84 67.81
N ARG A 242 85.90 16.66 67.21
CA ARG A 242 87.15 15.88 67.40
C ARG A 242 88.37 16.66 66.95
N ARG A 243 88.37 17.26 65.76
CA ARG A 243 89.49 18.07 65.24
C ARG A 243 89.73 19.31 66.10
N ILE A 244 88.68 19.94 66.62
CA ILE A 244 88.77 21.06 67.56
C ILE A 244 89.36 20.59 68.89
N ALA A 245 88.94 19.44 69.43
CA ALA A 245 89.49 18.87 70.66
C ALA A 245 90.96 18.44 70.49
N GLU A 246 91.31 17.82 69.36
CA GLU A 246 92.69 17.49 69.00
C GLU A 246 93.55 18.75 68.86
N ALA A 247 93.09 19.75 68.11
CA ALA A 247 93.77 21.03 67.96
C ALA A 247 93.94 21.74 69.31
N ASN A 248 92.93 21.75 70.17
CA ASN A 248 93.02 22.27 71.54
C ASN A 248 94.05 21.49 72.37
N SER A 249 94.10 20.16 72.28
CA SER A 249 95.12 19.35 72.97
C SER A 249 96.55 19.61 72.45
N VAL A 250 96.70 19.92 71.15
CA VAL A 250 97.97 20.32 70.54
C VAL A 250 98.35 21.74 70.97
N LEU A 251 97.38 22.66 71.06
CA LEU A 251 97.58 24.01 71.61
C LEU A 251 97.92 23.98 73.10
N GLU A 252 97.33 23.08 73.89
CA GLU A 252 97.70 22.83 75.29
C GLU A 252 99.11 22.25 75.41
N ARG A 253 99.47 21.27 74.57
CA ARG A 253 100.85 20.74 74.51
C ARG A 253 101.85 21.81 74.09
N LEU A 254 101.54 22.63 73.09
CA LEU A 254 102.38 23.78 72.68
C LEU A 254 102.44 24.84 73.76
N ALA A 255 101.36 25.09 74.50
CA ALA A 255 101.35 26.00 75.64
C ALA A 255 102.22 25.48 76.79
N ALA A 256 102.15 24.18 77.10
CA ALA A 256 103.00 23.51 78.06
C ALA A 256 104.47 23.52 77.62
N LEU A 257 104.76 23.25 76.34
CA LEU A 257 106.13 23.30 75.80
C LEU A 257 106.70 24.73 75.80
N ARG A 258 105.89 25.73 75.47
CA ARG A 258 106.21 27.16 75.54
C ARG A 258 106.45 27.61 76.98
N ASN A 259 105.64 27.16 77.92
CA ASN A 259 105.84 27.46 79.34
C ASN A 259 107.12 26.76 79.83
N HIS A 260 107.34 25.49 79.51
CA HIS A 260 108.59 24.80 79.83
C HIS A 260 109.83 25.43 79.18
N ALA A 261 109.70 26.01 77.98
CA ALA A 261 110.76 26.79 77.33
C ALA A 261 111.00 28.13 78.05
N ARG A 262 109.94 28.80 78.52
CA ARG A 262 110.06 29.98 79.40
C ARG A 262 110.68 29.63 80.75
N ASP A 263 110.30 28.52 81.36
CA ASP A 263 110.89 28.04 82.62
C ASP A 263 112.38 27.74 82.45
N LYS A 264 112.78 27.17 81.30
CA LYS A 264 114.19 26.96 80.92
C LYS A 264 114.95 28.25 80.62
N LEU A 265 114.32 29.24 80.00
CA LEU A 265 114.92 30.56 79.79
C LEU A 265 115.07 31.30 81.12
N ASN A 266 114.02 31.35 81.95
CA ASN A 266 114.08 31.91 83.30
C ASN A 266 115.16 31.21 84.16
N GLY A 267 115.30 29.88 84.07
CA GLY A 267 116.37 29.16 84.76
C GLY A 267 117.78 29.40 84.19
N ALA A 268 117.89 29.76 82.91
CA ALA A 268 119.15 30.21 82.31
C ALA A 268 119.47 31.66 82.72
N ASP A 269 118.48 32.54 82.73
CA ASP A 269 118.59 33.92 83.21
C ASP A 269 118.91 33.96 84.72
N GLU A 270 118.38 33.03 85.53
CA GLU A 270 118.71 32.87 86.95
C GLU A 270 120.16 32.40 87.16
N ILE A 271 120.66 31.50 86.30
CA ILE A 271 122.07 31.05 86.32
C ILE A 271 123.02 32.16 85.83
N LEU A 272 122.61 32.94 84.82
CA LEU A 272 123.40 34.04 84.29
C LEU A 272 123.44 35.23 85.27
N ALA A 273 122.30 35.62 85.85
CA ALA A 273 122.23 36.61 86.93
C ALA A 273 123.02 36.17 88.17
N GLY A 274 123.11 34.87 88.45
CA GLY A 274 123.97 34.29 89.48
C GLY A 274 125.48 34.42 89.20
N SER A 275 125.87 34.66 87.94
CA SER A 275 127.26 34.89 87.52
C SER A 275 127.61 36.35 87.20
N GLU A 276 126.60 37.22 87.05
CA GLU A 276 126.75 38.64 86.69
C GLU A 276 127.02 39.53 87.91
N ALA A 277 126.77 39.05 89.13
CA ALA A 277 127.06 39.77 90.39
C ALA A 277 128.56 39.86 90.77
N ALA A 278 129.48 39.48 89.87
CA ALA A 278 130.90 39.41 90.15
C ALA A 278 131.81 39.70 88.93
N ILE A 279 131.58 40.80 88.21
CA ILE A 279 132.62 41.64 87.55
C ILE A 279 131.98 43.01 87.21
N GLU A 280 132.61 44.08 87.69
CA GLU A 280 132.25 45.49 87.42
C GLU A 280 133.58 46.25 87.14
N PRO A 281 133.57 47.40 86.44
CA PRO A 281 133.51 47.45 84.98
C PRO A 281 134.71 48.21 84.38
N LEU A 282 134.79 48.29 83.04
CA LEU A 282 135.55 49.34 82.34
C LEU A 282 134.93 49.67 80.98
N GLU A 283 135.35 50.81 80.43
CA GLU A 283 134.62 51.64 79.46
C GLU A 283 134.92 51.29 77.98
N GLU A 284 134.20 51.94 77.04
CA GLU A 284 134.33 51.86 75.56
C GLU A 284 133.72 50.55 74.95
N GLU A 285 132.93 50.49 73.87
CA GLU A 285 132.45 51.43 72.82
C GLU A 285 130.93 51.20 72.58
N GLN A 286 130.06 52.20 72.57
CA GLN A 286 129.56 52.92 71.37
C GLN A 286 128.88 52.08 70.24
N LEU A 287 127.55 52.34 70.10
CA LEU A 287 126.83 52.67 68.85
C LEU A 287 126.15 51.52 68.02
N PRO A 288 125.13 51.84 67.17
CA PRO A 288 123.95 50.97 66.98
C PRO A 288 123.57 50.69 65.49
N VAL A 289 122.26 50.51 65.22
CA VAL A 289 121.52 50.59 63.92
C VAL A 289 121.47 49.31 63.01
N PRO A 290 120.66 49.22 61.90
CA PRO A 290 119.66 48.14 61.73
C PRO A 290 119.59 47.46 60.32
N ARG A 291 118.48 46.72 60.04
CA ARG A 291 117.94 46.40 58.67
C ARG A 291 118.87 45.49 57.82
N ALA A 292 118.49 44.82 56.74
CA ALA A 292 117.34 44.84 55.83
C ALA A 292 117.14 43.42 55.21
N GLU A 293 115.92 42.95 54.92
CA GLU A 293 115.26 42.93 53.59
C GLU A 293 115.68 41.76 52.64
N ASP A 294 114.67 40.91 52.37
CA ASP A 294 114.22 40.36 51.07
C ASP A 294 115.00 39.27 50.26
N GLY A 295 114.23 38.50 49.45
CA GLY A 295 114.68 37.47 48.49
C GLY A 295 114.46 36.02 48.96
N GLU A 296 113.31 35.35 48.81
CA GLU A 296 112.60 34.86 47.60
C GLU A 296 113.30 33.75 46.76
N GLU A 297 112.58 32.60 46.68
CA GLU A 297 112.46 31.61 45.59
C GLU A 297 113.59 30.63 45.15
N ALA A 298 113.38 29.36 45.55
CA ALA A 298 112.99 28.23 44.67
C ALA A 298 113.97 27.10 44.20
N HIS A 299 113.44 25.88 44.37
CA HIS A 299 113.48 24.67 43.49
C HIS A 299 114.56 23.55 43.57
N GLY A 300 114.05 22.32 43.75
CA GLY A 300 114.43 21.10 42.99
C GLY A 300 115.01 19.90 43.79
N VAL A 301 114.92 18.60 43.41
CA VAL A 301 114.18 17.80 42.36
C VAL A 301 114.20 16.28 42.78
N SER A 302 113.41 15.40 42.10
CA SER A 302 113.63 13.94 41.80
C SER A 302 112.84 12.85 42.58
N ALA A 303 112.40 11.70 42.00
CA ALA A 303 112.25 11.23 40.58
C ALA A 303 111.49 9.86 40.42
N ALA A 304 111.01 9.54 39.18
CA ALA A 304 110.87 8.21 38.50
C ALA A 304 109.86 7.11 39.00
N GLU A 305 109.27 6.16 38.22
CA GLU A 305 109.13 5.87 36.75
C GLU A 305 108.10 4.73 36.39
N GLY A 306 107.62 4.64 35.11
CA GLY A 306 107.09 3.41 34.39
C GLY A 306 105.56 3.10 34.40
N SER A 307 104.88 2.46 33.40
CA SER A 307 105.23 1.89 32.05
C SER A 307 103.97 1.44 31.21
N SER A 308 103.99 1.55 29.86
CA SER A 308 103.23 0.81 28.76
C SER A 308 101.66 0.77 28.74
N GLY A 309 100.89 0.60 27.64
CA GLY A 309 101.10 0.54 26.16
C GLY A 309 99.95 -0.21 25.38
N VAL A 310 99.83 -0.06 24.03
CA VAL A 310 99.04 -0.84 23.00
C VAL A 310 97.85 -0.12 22.27
N ALA A 311 97.71 -0.43 20.96
CA ALA A 311 96.80 0.12 19.91
C ALA A 311 95.57 -0.80 19.59
N GLY A 312 94.60 -0.55 18.69
CA GLY A 312 94.24 0.58 17.78
C GLY A 312 93.35 0.13 16.58
N SER A 313 92.77 1.07 15.80
CA SER A 313 92.08 0.90 14.47
C SER A 313 90.77 0.07 14.44
N THR A 314 89.70 0.27 13.64
CA THR A 314 89.45 0.74 12.25
C THR A 314 88.02 1.35 12.13
N SER A 315 87.36 1.60 10.96
CA SER A 315 87.69 2.49 9.81
C SER A 315 86.47 2.70 8.86
N ALA A 316 86.33 3.91 8.29
CA ALA A 316 85.84 4.24 6.94
C ALA A 316 84.32 4.21 6.54
N PRO A 317 83.90 4.87 5.42
CA PRO A 317 82.51 5.24 5.10
C PRO A 317 81.95 4.76 3.73
N ASP A 318 80.78 5.29 3.36
CA ASP A 318 80.13 5.39 2.02
C ASP A 318 79.72 4.14 1.23
N GLY A 319 78.54 4.22 0.59
CA GLY A 319 78.01 3.19 -0.31
C GLY A 319 76.69 3.58 -0.99
N HIS A 320 76.76 3.87 -2.30
CA HIS A 320 75.61 4.11 -3.18
C HIS A 320 75.64 3.06 -4.31
N VAL A 321 74.49 2.56 -4.79
CA VAL A 321 74.18 2.22 -6.22
C VAL A 321 72.84 1.45 -6.34
N GLN A 322 72.24 1.61 -7.52
CA GLN A 322 70.91 1.23 -8.03
C GLN A 322 70.46 -0.23 -7.91
N GLY A 323 69.12 -0.42 -7.91
CA GLY A 323 68.41 -1.64 -8.30
C GLY A 323 66.96 -1.31 -8.71
N THR A 324 66.45 -1.87 -9.81
CA THR A 324 65.22 -1.41 -10.49
C THR A 324 63.96 -2.22 -10.20
N ALA A 325 62.80 -1.54 -10.31
CA ALA A 325 61.56 -1.96 -11.02
C ALA A 325 60.25 -2.12 -10.22
N ALA A 326 59.19 -1.54 -10.83
CA ALA A 326 57.77 -1.91 -10.82
C ALA A 326 56.87 -1.66 -9.58
N ARG A 327 55.81 -0.86 -9.82
CA ARG A 327 54.36 -1.12 -9.60
C ARG A 327 53.91 -1.91 -8.35
N ASP A 328 52.85 -1.53 -7.62
CA ASP A 328 51.75 -0.61 -7.88
C ASP A 328 51.31 0.13 -6.61
N THR A 329 50.75 1.33 -6.76
CA THR A 329 50.01 2.05 -5.71
C THR A 329 48.68 2.53 -6.25
N ALA A 330 47.58 1.93 -5.81
CA ALA A 330 46.24 2.49 -5.91
C ALA A 330 45.42 1.97 -4.73
N GLY A 331 45.05 2.86 -3.81
CA GLY A 331 44.22 2.51 -2.65
C GLY A 331 42.74 2.35 -3.03
N GLN A 332 42.03 1.61 -2.19
CA GLN A 332 40.57 1.61 -2.16
C GLN A 332 40.09 2.93 -1.50
N ASP A 333 39.01 3.56 -2.00
CA ASP A 333 37.68 3.41 -1.40
C ASP A 333 36.62 4.45 -1.85
N ALA A 334 35.40 3.94 -2.02
CA ALA A 334 34.09 4.57 -1.79
C ALA A 334 33.52 5.69 -2.71
N ALA A 335 32.16 5.71 -2.69
CA ALA A 335 31.20 6.55 -3.43
C ALA A 335 31.17 6.38 -4.96
N GLY A 336 30.02 6.27 -5.64
CA GLY A 336 28.63 6.36 -5.18
C GLY A 336 27.83 7.33 -6.05
N GLY A 337 27.11 6.81 -7.05
CA GLY A 337 26.29 7.63 -7.95
C GLY A 337 25.62 6.76 -9.02
N ALA A 338 24.28 6.80 -9.07
CA ALA A 338 23.50 6.16 -10.11
C ALA A 338 23.44 7.06 -11.36
N ASP A 339 23.33 6.48 -12.56
CA ASP A 339 22.08 6.54 -13.31
C ASP A 339 22.13 5.80 -14.66
N ASP A 340 20.92 5.52 -15.16
CA ASP A 340 20.52 5.22 -16.54
C ASP A 340 20.99 3.92 -17.23
N ALA A 341 20.13 2.89 -17.15
CA ALA A 341 20.13 1.75 -18.07
C ALA A 341 18.69 1.21 -18.27
N LEU A 342 18.02 1.63 -19.34
CA LEU A 342 16.68 1.16 -19.69
C LEU A 342 16.66 -0.37 -19.99
N PRO A 343 15.64 -1.11 -19.51
CA PRO A 343 15.51 -2.53 -19.81
C PRO A 343 14.88 -2.79 -21.20
N LYS A 344 15.56 -3.59 -22.02
CA LYS A 344 14.97 -4.17 -23.24
C LYS A 344 13.84 -5.15 -22.87
N ARG A 345 12.58 -4.74 -23.04
CA ARG A 345 11.43 -5.66 -22.99
C ARG A 345 11.23 -6.34 -24.35
N THR A 346 11.30 -7.66 -24.36
CA THR A 346 10.81 -8.50 -25.47
C THR A 346 9.28 -8.56 -25.47
N PRO A 347 8.61 -8.56 -26.63
CA PRO A 347 7.16 -8.74 -26.70
C PRO A 347 6.80 -10.21 -26.47
N LYS A 348 6.03 -10.50 -25.42
CA LYS A 348 5.36 -11.80 -25.28
C LYS A 348 4.28 -11.94 -26.36
N GLN A 349 4.24 -13.10 -27.00
CA GLN A 349 3.24 -13.45 -28.01
C GLN A 349 1.82 -13.40 -27.42
N GLN A 350 0.89 -12.81 -28.17
CA GLN A 350 -0.53 -12.86 -27.86
C GLN A 350 -1.08 -14.25 -28.20
N THR A 351 -1.69 -14.91 -27.23
CA THR A 351 -2.47 -16.14 -27.44
C THR A 351 -3.86 -15.76 -27.96
N PRO A 352 -4.32 -16.29 -29.11
CA PRO A 352 -5.71 -16.07 -29.56
C PRO A 352 -6.69 -16.91 -28.70
N PRO A 353 -7.92 -16.42 -28.46
CA PRO A 353 -8.92 -17.19 -27.72
C PRO A 353 -9.41 -18.38 -28.55
N ARG A 354 -9.51 -19.56 -27.90
CA ARG A 354 -10.16 -20.72 -28.50
C ARG A 354 -11.63 -20.42 -28.75
N GLN A 355 -12.09 -20.58 -29.99
CA GLN A 355 -13.50 -20.59 -30.33
C GLN A 355 -14.18 -21.78 -29.63
N ALA A 356 -15.29 -21.53 -28.96
CA ALA A 356 -16.11 -22.58 -28.38
C ALA A 356 -16.87 -23.32 -29.50
N THR A 357 -16.50 -24.57 -29.76
CA THR A 357 -17.32 -25.46 -30.59
C THR A 357 -18.58 -25.82 -29.82
N VAL A 358 -19.69 -25.15 -30.14
CA VAL A 358 -21.03 -25.57 -29.71
C VAL A 358 -21.37 -26.84 -30.48
N SER A 359 -21.09 -27.99 -29.87
CA SER A 359 -21.55 -29.28 -30.38
C SER A 359 -23.08 -29.31 -30.34
N ALA A 360 -23.70 -29.35 -31.50
CA ALA A 360 -25.14 -29.54 -31.62
C ALA A 360 -25.53 -30.90 -31.02
N ARG A 361 -26.23 -30.87 -29.88
CA ARG A 361 -26.83 -32.06 -29.27
C ARG A 361 -28.22 -32.26 -29.85
N SER A 362 -28.29 -32.92 -31.00
CA SER A 362 -29.55 -33.47 -31.51
C SER A 362 -29.97 -34.66 -30.64
N GLY A 363 -31.00 -34.48 -29.81
CA GLY A 363 -32.01 -35.54 -29.66
C GLY A 363 -32.76 -35.64 -31.00
N ASP A 364 -33.15 -36.80 -31.52
CA ASP A 364 -33.49 -38.07 -30.86
C ASP A 364 -34.57 -37.92 -29.80
N GLU A 365 -35.81 -37.80 -30.28
CA GLU A 365 -37.04 -38.20 -29.61
C GLU A 365 -38.16 -38.33 -30.68
N GLY A 366 -38.99 -39.37 -30.62
CA GLY A 366 -40.34 -39.30 -31.20
C GLY A 366 -40.69 -40.12 -32.44
N THR A 367 -40.20 -41.34 -32.62
CA THR A 367 -41.01 -42.36 -33.33
C THR A 367 -42.17 -42.79 -32.44
N SER A 368 -43.39 -42.29 -32.70
CA SER A 368 -44.61 -42.88 -32.14
C SER A 368 -45.81 -42.66 -33.05
N SER A 369 -46.70 -43.65 -33.07
CA SER A 369 -47.81 -43.79 -34.02
C SER A 369 -48.93 -42.78 -33.83
N GLN A 370 -49.53 -42.35 -34.95
CA GLN A 370 -50.97 -42.51 -35.22
C GLN A 370 -51.25 -42.44 -36.72
#